data_AF-A0A9W6LYV1-F1
#
_entry.id   AF-A0A9W6LYV1-F1
#
_cell.length_a   1.000
_cell.length_b   1.000
_cell.length_c   1.000
_cell.angle_alpha   90.00
_cell.angle_beta   90.00
_cell.angle_gamma   90.00
#
_symmetry.space_group_name_H-M   'P 1'
#
loop_
_entity.id
_entity.type
_entity.pdbx_description
1 polymer ?
#
loop_
_entity_poly.entity_id
_entity_poly.type
_entity_poly.pdbx_seq_one_letter_code
_entity_poly.pdbx_strand_id
1 'polypeptide(L)'
;MKAVLNDTVIAEAPESELIRIEGNWYFPPASVNADLLEKSDTPYTCPWKGECQYFSVKDGGALLQDRAWSYPTPYPSSFERVGKDYSNYVAFWKDVQVVE
;
A
#
# COMPACT_ATOMS: atom_id res chain seq x y z
N MET A 1 6.53 -12.70 -2.71
CA MET A 1 5.17 -12.14 -2.74
C MET A 1 5.08 -11.03 -3.76
N LYS A 2 3.99 -10.98 -4.52
CA LYS A 2 3.72 -9.98 -5.56
C LYS A 2 2.32 -9.41 -5.40
N ALA A 3 2.20 -8.09 -5.51
CA ALA A 3 0.92 -7.40 -5.68
C ALA A 3 0.66 -7.24 -7.18
N VAL A 4 -0.37 -7.92 -7.68
CA VAL A 4 -0.66 -8.06 -9.11
C VAL A 4 -2.06 -7.57 -9.41
N LEU A 5 -2.18 -6.69 -10.39
CA LEU A 5 -3.45 -6.24 -10.96
C LEU A 5 -3.49 -6.69 -12.41
N ASN A 6 -4.44 -7.55 -12.76
CA ASN A 6 -4.46 -8.26 -14.04
C ASN A 6 -3.12 -9.00 -14.25
N ASP A 7 -2.29 -8.58 -15.20
CA ASP A 7 -0.95 -9.13 -15.46
C ASP A 7 0.19 -8.18 -15.03
N THR A 8 -0.16 -7.02 -14.45
CA THR A 8 0.80 -5.99 -14.04
C THR A 8 1.24 -6.19 -12.60
N VAL A 9 2.54 -6.39 -12.38
CA VAL A 9 3.15 -6.44 -11.04
C VAL A 9 3.41 -5.02 -10.56
N ILE A 10 2.69 -4.60 -9.52
CA ILE A 10 2.82 -3.26 -8.92
C ILE A 10 3.89 -3.24 -7.83
N ALA A 11 4.03 -4.32 -7.08
CA ALA A 11 5.04 -4.47 -6.06
C ALA A 11 5.51 -5.92 -5.92
N GLU A 12 6.78 -6.11 -5.60
CA GLU A 12 7.38 -7.43 -5.39
C GLU A 12 8.45 -7.40 -4.30
N ALA A 13 8.25 -8.19 -3.25
CA ALA A 13 9.17 -8.30 -2.12
C ALA A 13 9.12 -9.70 -1.49
N PRO A 14 10.19 -10.12 -0.78
CA PRO A 14 10.15 -11.33 0.04
C PRO A 14 9.24 -11.10 1.27
N GLU A 15 8.48 -12.12 1.68
CA GLU A 15 7.51 -12.02 2.80
C GLU A 15 8.14 -11.43 4.08
N SER A 16 9.41 -11.73 4.34
CA SER A 16 10.17 -11.20 5.48
C SER A 16 10.27 -9.67 5.54
N GLU A 17 10.06 -8.97 4.43
CA GLU A 17 10.08 -7.50 4.37
C GLU A 17 8.69 -6.88 4.48
N LEU A 18 7.63 -7.66 4.23
CA LEU A 18 6.24 -7.21 4.34
C LEU A 18 5.80 -7.11 5.80
N ILE A 19 4.75 -6.31 6.02
CA ILE A 19 4.06 -6.22 7.31
C ILE A 19 2.59 -6.57 7.09
N ARG A 20 2.00 -7.34 8.01
CA ARG A 20 0.58 -7.67 7.96
C ARG A 20 -0.20 -6.87 8.99
N ILE A 21 -1.09 -5.99 8.52
CA ILE A 21 -1.90 -5.12 9.39
C ILE A 21 -3.38 -5.27 9.00
N GLU A 22 -4.20 -5.72 9.94
CA GLU A 22 -5.66 -5.89 9.76
C GLU A 22 -6.02 -6.69 8.49
N GLY A 23 -5.27 -7.77 8.24
CA GLY A 23 -5.49 -8.67 7.11
C GLY A 23 -4.84 -8.24 5.79
N ASN A 24 -4.32 -7.00 5.69
CA ASN A 24 -3.66 -6.48 4.50
C ASN A 24 -2.15 -6.63 4.58
N TRP A 25 -1.54 -6.92 3.44
CA TRP A 25 -0.09 -6.92 3.27
C TRP A 25 0.40 -5.54 2.85
N TYR A 26 1.40 -5.06 3.58
CA TYR A 26 2.06 -3.79 3.36
C TYR A 26 3.45 -4.04 2.79
N PHE A 27 3.69 -3.54 1.58
CA PHE A 27 4.95 -3.62 0.87
C PHE A 27 5.84 -2.42 1.21
N PRO A 28 7.16 -2.60 1.41
CA PRO A 28 8.07 -1.48 1.61
C PRO A 28 8.06 -0.56 0.38
N PRO A 29 8.24 0.76 0.55
CA PRO A 29 8.16 1.71 -0.57
C PRO A 29 9.16 1.40 -1.69
N ALA A 30 10.34 0.85 -1.36
CA ALA A 30 11.37 0.48 -2.32
C ALA A 30 10.98 -0.70 -3.24
N SER A 31 10.01 -1.52 -2.84
CA SER A 31 9.54 -2.65 -3.64
C SER A 31 8.34 -2.32 -4.52
N VAL A 32 7.86 -1.07 -4.48
CA VAL A 32 6.65 -0.62 -5.19
C VAL A 32 7.06 0.18 -6.41
N ASN A 33 6.49 -0.15 -7.56
CA ASN A 33 6.69 0.61 -8.79
C ASN A 33 5.88 1.91 -8.74
N ALA A 34 6.56 3.00 -8.36
CA ALA A 34 5.94 4.31 -8.22
C ALA A 34 5.41 4.89 -9.54
N ASP A 35 5.92 4.47 -10.70
CA ASP A 35 5.46 4.96 -12.01
C ASP A 35 4.02 4.51 -12.31
N LEU A 36 3.60 3.41 -11.69
CA LEU A 36 2.23 2.88 -11.76
C LEU A 36 1.30 3.53 -10.75
N LEU A 37 1.78 4.37 -9.84
CA LEU A 37 0.98 5.02 -8.83
C LEU A 37 0.79 6.51 -9.13
N GLU A 38 -0.43 6.98 -8.93
CA GLU A 38 -0.77 8.40 -8.98
C GLU A 38 -1.48 8.78 -7.69
N LYS A 39 -1.06 9.88 -7.05
CA LYS A 39 -1.71 10.34 -5.81
C LYS A 39 -3.18 10.65 -6.10
N SER A 40 -4.04 10.13 -5.25
CA SER A 40 -5.47 10.46 -5.24
C SER A 40 -5.73 11.57 -4.22
N ASP A 41 -6.68 12.44 -4.54
CA ASP A 41 -7.15 13.50 -3.64
C ASP A 41 -8.16 13.00 -2.60
N THR A 42 -8.48 11.69 -2.59
CA THR A 42 -9.42 11.09 -1.63
C THR A 42 -8.94 11.31 -0.19
N PRO A 43 -9.66 12.10 0.62
CA PRO A 43 -9.25 12.38 1.99
C PRO A 43 -9.69 11.24 2.92
N TYR A 44 -8.76 10.75 3.72
CA TYR A 44 -9.09 9.80 4.79
C TYR A 44 -8.08 9.88 5.94
N THR A 45 -8.60 9.83 7.16
CA THR A 45 -7.80 9.76 8.38
C THR A 45 -8.27 8.57 9.20
N CYS A 46 -7.36 7.63 9.44
CA CYS A 46 -7.62 6.50 10.31
C CYS A 46 -7.42 6.94 11.77
N PRO A 47 -8.35 6.63 12.70
CA PRO A 47 -8.27 7.08 14.09
C PRO A 47 -6.98 6.67 14.82
N TRP A 48 -6.36 5.57 14.41
CA TRP A 48 -5.17 5.03 15.08
C TRP A 48 -3.91 5.02 14.21
N LYS A 49 -4.06 5.05 12.87
CA LYS A 49 -2.91 5.07 11.96
C LYS A 49 -2.55 6.48 11.49
N GLY A 50 -3.45 7.46 11.52
CA GLY A 50 -3.20 8.82 11.01
C GLY A 50 -3.71 9.04 9.58
N GLU A 51 -3.18 10.07 8.92
CA GLU A 51 -3.56 10.46 7.56
C GLU A 51 -3.17 9.40 6.53
N CYS A 52 -4.11 9.07 5.66
CA CYS A 52 -3.97 8.09 4.61
C CYS A 52 -3.81 8.78 3.27
N GLN A 53 -2.77 8.42 2.53
CA GLN A 53 -2.64 8.79 1.12
C GLN A 53 -3.16 7.62 0.28
N TYR A 54 -4.26 7.82 -0.44
CA TYR A 54 -4.69 6.90 -1.48
C TYR A 54 -3.90 7.13 -2.77
N PHE A 55 -3.72 6.06 -3.54
CA PHE A 55 -3.15 6.11 -4.88
C PHE A 55 -4.07 5.42 -5.86
N SER A 56 -4.27 6.05 -7.00
CA SER A 56 -4.81 5.43 -8.20
C SER A 56 -3.71 4.62 -8.88
N VAL A 57 -4.05 3.45 -9.41
CA VAL A 57 -3.10 2.55 -10.07
C VAL A 57 -3.29 2.61 -11.57
N LYS A 58 -2.20 2.81 -12.32
CA LYS A 58 -2.18 2.75 -13.77
C LYS A 58 -2.05 1.30 -14.21
N ASP A 59 -2.94 0.86 -15.08
CA ASP A 59 -2.90 -0.48 -15.68
C ASP A 59 -3.47 -0.44 -17.10
N GLY A 60 -2.70 -0.91 -18.08
CA GLY A 60 -3.16 -1.00 -19.49
C GLY A 60 -3.69 0.30 -20.11
N GLY A 61 -3.24 1.47 -19.64
CA GLY A 61 -3.73 2.78 -20.10
C GLY A 61 -4.97 3.30 -19.37
N ALA A 62 -5.53 2.53 -18.44
CA ALA A 62 -6.55 2.98 -17.50
C ALA A 62 -5.90 3.48 -16.20
N LEU A 63 -6.58 4.41 -15.52
CA LEU A 63 -6.25 4.84 -14.17
C LEU A 63 -7.37 4.36 -13.24
N LEU A 64 -7.07 3.34 -12.43
CA LEU A 64 -8.02 2.77 -11.48
C LEU A 64 -7.93 3.49 -10.14
N GLN A 65 -9.03 4.15 -9.77
CA GLN A 65 -9.08 5.00 -8.59
C GLN A 65 -8.90 4.22 -7.27
N ASP A 66 -8.08 4.78 -6.36
CA ASP A 66 -7.94 4.37 -4.96
C ASP A 66 -7.62 2.87 -4.76
N ARG A 67 -6.73 2.33 -5.60
CA ARG A 67 -6.33 0.91 -5.59
C ARG A 67 -5.12 0.58 -4.75
N ALA A 68 -4.44 1.60 -4.24
CA ALA A 68 -3.43 1.44 -3.22
C ALA A 68 -3.57 2.53 -2.16
N TRP A 69 -3.01 2.30 -0.98
CA TRP A 69 -2.94 3.30 0.07
C TRP A 69 -1.68 3.17 0.90
N SER A 70 -1.29 4.27 1.52
CA SER A 70 -0.18 4.34 2.46
C SER A 70 -0.48 5.31 3.59
N TYR A 71 0.26 5.17 4.70
CA TYR A 71 0.28 6.12 5.80
C TYR A 71 1.68 6.77 5.82
N PRO A 72 1.86 7.98 5.26
CA PRO A 72 3.17 8.63 5.17
C PRO A 72 3.70 9.10 6.53
N THR A 73 2.79 9.53 7.42
CA THR A 73 3.11 10.01 8.76
C THR A 73 2.21 9.31 9.79
N PRO A 74 2.41 8.00 10.03
CA PRO A 74 1.59 7.30 10.99
C PRO A 74 1.78 7.84 12.41
N TYR A 75 0.77 7.68 13.26
CA TYR A 75 0.93 8.05 14.66
C TYR A 75 1.99 7.17 15.35
N PRO A 76 2.81 7.73 16.26
CA PRO A 76 3.81 6.94 17.00
C PRO A 76 3.23 5.72 17.73
N SER A 77 2.03 5.86 18.31
CA SER A 77 1.31 4.76 18.97
C SER A 77 0.93 3.62 18.03
N SER A 78 0.84 3.89 16.72
CA SER A 78 0.61 2.87 15.71
C SER A 78 1.83 1.96 15.54
N PHE A 79 3.04 2.52 15.59
CA PHE A 79 4.28 1.74 15.54
C PHE A 79 4.40 0.81 16.72
N GLU A 80 3.99 1.24 17.91
CA GLU A 80 3.96 0.39 19.12
C GLU A 80 2.99 -0.78 18.93
N ARG A 81 1.82 -0.54 18.32
CA ARG A 81 0.82 -1.58 18.05
C ARG A 81 1.24 -2.57 16.96
N VAL A 82 1.92 -2.09 15.92
CA VAL A 82 2.37 -2.91 14.78
C VAL A 82 3.72 -3.59 15.06
N GLY A 83 4.52 -3.02 15.96
CA GLY A 83 5.86 -3.50 16.32
C GLY A 83 6.97 -3.04 15.35
N LYS A 84 6.65 -2.19 14.38
CA LYS A 84 7.60 -1.69 13.37
C LYS A 84 7.12 -0.37 12.77
N ASP A 85 8.07 0.47 12.37
CA ASP A 85 7.79 1.61 11.52
C ASP A 85 7.39 1.13 10.12
N TYR A 86 6.17 1.47 9.71
CA TYR A 86 5.60 1.14 8.41
C TYR A 86 5.28 2.40 7.58
N SER A 87 5.89 3.54 7.92
CA SER A 87 5.73 4.79 7.18
C SER A 87 6.00 4.58 5.70
N ASN A 88 5.10 5.07 4.86
CA ASN A 88 5.16 4.93 3.39
C ASN A 88 5.08 3.49 2.85
N TYR A 89 4.85 2.48 3.69
CA TYR A 89 4.52 1.17 3.17
C TYR A 89 3.16 1.21 2.45
N VAL A 90 3.03 0.42 1.39
CA VAL A 90 1.87 0.45 0.50
C VAL A 90 1.09 -0.84 0.60
N ALA A 91 -0.21 -0.74 0.85
CA ALA A 91 -1.16 -1.84 0.76
C ALA A 91 -2.14 -1.60 -0.40
N PHE A 92 -2.83 -2.65 -0.82
CA PHE A 92 -3.60 -2.66 -2.05
C PHE A 92 -5.04 -3.11 -1.86
N TRP A 93 -5.93 -2.57 -2.69
CA TRP A 93 -7.35 -2.90 -2.67
C TRP A 93 -7.60 -4.31 -3.19
N LYS A 94 -8.77 -4.86 -2.88
CA LYS A 94 -9.10 -6.29 -3.06
C LYS A 94 -9.00 -6.84 -4.48
N ASP A 95 -8.99 -5.99 -5.50
CA ASP A 95 -8.80 -6.41 -6.89
C ASP A 95 -7.32 -6.57 -7.27
N VAL A 96 -6.41 -5.93 -6.54
CA VAL A 96 -4.97 -6.23 -6.60
C VAL A 96 -4.71 -7.48 -5.76
N GLN A 97 -4.40 -8.58 -6.42
CA GLN A 97 -4.12 -9.86 -5.75
C GLN A 97 -2.72 -9.85 -5.17
N VAL A 98 -2.59 -10.24 -3.90
CA VAL A 98 -1.30 -10.49 -3.28
C VAL A 98 -1.06 -11.99 -3.27
N VAL A 99 -0.13 -12.44 -4.11
CA VAL A 99 0.25 -13.86 -4.30
C VAL A 99 1.68 -14.09 -3.84
N GLU A 100 2.07 -15.35 -3.58
CA GLU A 100 3.45 -15.71 -3.22
C GLU A 100 4.43 -15.53 -4.38
#